data_AF-A0A7L3ZA34-F1
#
_entry.id   AF-A0A7L3ZA34-F1
#
_cell.length_a   1.000
_cell.length_b   1.000
_cell.length_c   1.000
_cell.angle_alpha   90.00
_cell.angle_beta   90.00
_cell.angle_gamma   90.00
#
_symmetry.space_group_name_H-M   'P 1'
#
loop_
_entity.id
_entity.type
_entity.pdbx_description
1 polymer ?
#
loop_
_entity_poly.entity_id
_entity_poly.type
_entity_poly.pdbx_seq_one_letter_code
_entity_poly.pdbx_strand_id
1 'polypeptide(L)'
;LNKDKELSFEEFTIVLAKVTDDAHRINHGDNRSVGQWDAGPHGASTQEPLSELEKAMDVIIDVFHQYSRQEGHRDTLTKNELKLLIEKQLANYLKHVKNKATIDEIMKDLDVNKDEQISFCETMLLIVRVTVATHEHLHDVEDQQQKQQHQHKHQHQH
;
A
#
# COMPACT_ATOMS: atom_id res chain seq x y z
N LEU A 1 11.90 4.01 17.37
CA LEU A 1 11.79 5.45 17.64
C LEU A 1 13.15 6.06 17.38
N ASN A 2 13.20 7.00 16.44
CA ASN A 2 14.38 7.81 16.20
C ASN A 2 14.82 8.58 17.47
N LYS A 3 15.99 9.22 17.40
CA LYS A 3 16.59 9.93 18.54
C LYS A 3 15.79 11.16 18.97
N ASP A 4 14.86 11.61 18.14
CA ASP A 4 14.17 12.89 18.28
C ASP A 4 12.77 12.73 18.91
N LYS A 5 12.38 11.49 19.28
CA LYS A 5 11.07 11.13 19.86
C LYS A 5 9.86 11.48 18.98
N GLU A 6 10.09 11.87 17.74
CA GLU A 6 9.06 12.10 16.74
C GLU A 6 8.99 10.89 15.81
N LEU A 7 7.88 10.72 15.10
CA LEU A 7 7.73 9.68 14.09
C LEU A 7 7.80 10.35 12.73
N SER A 8 8.82 10.05 11.93
CA SER A 8 8.87 10.57 10.57
C SER A 8 7.75 9.96 9.73
N PHE A 9 7.39 10.61 8.61
CA PHE A 9 6.38 10.05 7.70
C PHE A 9 6.81 8.67 7.16
N GLU A 10 8.11 8.49 6.87
CA GLU A 10 8.66 7.20 6.48
C GLU A 10 8.45 6.15 7.59
N GLU A 11 8.80 6.45 8.84
CA GLU A 11 8.59 5.54 9.97
C GLU A 11 7.10 5.21 10.16
N PHE A 12 6.21 6.20 9.98
CA PHE A 12 4.76 6.00 10.02
C PHE A 12 4.27 5.04 8.94
N THR A 13 4.72 5.20 7.69
CA THR A 13 4.34 4.30 6.58
C THR A 13 4.84 2.87 6.82
N ILE A 14 6.02 2.69 7.42
CA ILE A 14 6.54 1.37 7.80
C ILE A 14 5.68 0.73 8.90
N VAL A 15 5.21 1.51 9.88
CA VAL A 15 4.29 1.01 10.91
C VAL A 15 2.98 0.56 10.29
N LEU A 16 2.39 1.39 9.41
CA LEU A 16 1.16 1.01 8.69
C LEU A 16 1.37 -0.27 7.88
N ALA A 17 2.48 -0.39 7.14
CA ALA A 17 2.78 -1.58 6.36
C ALA A 17 2.78 -2.87 7.18
N LYS A 18 3.37 -2.82 8.39
CA LYS A 18 3.39 -3.96 9.32
C LYS A 18 2.00 -4.29 9.85
N VAL A 19 1.23 -3.27 10.23
CA VAL A 19 -0.14 -3.48 10.72
C VAL A 19 -1.03 -4.07 9.63
N THR A 20 -0.89 -3.62 8.39
CA THR A 20 -1.61 -4.19 7.24
C THR A 20 -1.19 -5.64 6.98
N ASP A 21 0.09 -5.99 7.06
CA ASP A 21 0.57 -7.37 6.93
C ASP A 21 0.03 -8.26 8.05
N ASP A 22 0.01 -7.78 9.30
CA ASP A 22 -0.60 -8.50 10.42
C ASP A 22 -2.12 -8.72 10.20
N ALA A 23 -2.84 -7.71 9.70
CA ALA A 23 -4.25 -7.83 9.35
C ALA A 23 -4.49 -8.86 8.23
N HIS A 24 -3.65 -8.84 7.19
CA HIS A 24 -3.65 -9.84 6.12
C HIS A 24 -3.45 -11.26 6.68
N ARG A 25 -2.49 -11.45 7.58
CA ARG A 25 -2.22 -12.75 8.21
C ARG A 25 -3.36 -13.23 9.11
N ILE A 26 -4.09 -12.32 9.77
CA ILE A 26 -5.29 -12.67 10.53
C ILE A 26 -6.39 -13.17 9.57
N ASN A 27 -6.57 -12.52 8.43
CA ASN A 27 -7.53 -12.96 7.40
C ASN A 27 -7.17 -14.35 6.81
N HIS A 28 -5.88 -14.67 6.69
CA HIS A 28 -5.42 -16.00 6.28
C HIS A 28 -5.39 -17.04 7.40
N GLY A 29 -5.35 -16.60 8.66
CA GLY A 29 -5.07 -17.40 9.84
C GLY A 29 -6.27 -18.10 10.47
N ASP A 30 -7.49 -17.90 9.97
CA ASP A 30 -8.68 -18.57 10.53
C ASP A 30 -8.90 -19.97 9.95
N ASN A 31 -8.06 -20.89 10.43
CA ASN A 31 -8.54 -22.20 10.88
C ASN A 31 -8.96 -22.16 12.37
N ARG A 32 -9.28 -20.99 12.95
CA ARG A 32 -10.21 -20.98 14.08
C ARG A 32 -11.60 -21.04 13.49
N SER A 33 -12.22 -22.19 13.65
CA SER A 33 -13.63 -22.38 14.00
C SER A 33 -14.51 -21.11 14.09
N VAL A 34 -14.73 -20.38 13.00
CA VAL A 34 -15.99 -19.64 12.80
C VAL A 34 -16.96 -20.62 12.17
N GLY A 35 -17.32 -21.60 13.00
CA GLY A 35 -18.15 -22.73 12.67
C GLY A 35 -18.50 -23.40 13.98
N GLN A 36 -19.71 -23.10 14.46
CA GLN A 36 -20.38 -23.68 15.62
C GLN A 36 -20.21 -22.93 16.95
N TRP A 37 -20.75 -21.71 16.97
CA TRP A 37 -21.54 -21.31 18.12
C TRP A 37 -22.94 -21.82 17.77
N ASP A 38 -23.52 -22.67 18.62
CA ASP A 38 -24.91 -23.09 18.48
C ASP A 38 -25.79 -21.85 18.29
N ALA A 39 -26.26 -21.64 17.07
CA ALA A 39 -27.17 -20.56 16.74
C ALA A 39 -28.55 -20.91 17.30
N GLY A 40 -28.73 -20.65 18.60
CA GLY A 40 -30.02 -20.18 19.08
C GLY A 40 -30.38 -18.88 18.35
N PRO A 41 -31.67 -18.56 18.16
CA PRO A 41 -32.11 -17.59 17.16
C PRO A 41 -31.83 -16.11 17.52
N HIS A 42 -30.92 -15.80 18.45
CA HIS A 42 -30.66 -14.45 18.93
C HIS A 42 -29.15 -14.22 19.07
N GLY A 43 -28.54 -13.63 18.05
CA GLY A 43 -27.11 -13.30 18.05
C GLY A 43 -26.70 -12.57 16.79
N ALA A 44 -27.34 -11.44 16.50
CA ALA A 44 -26.78 -10.50 15.52
C ALA A 44 -25.44 -10.02 16.06
N SER A 45 -24.33 -10.49 15.48
CA SER A 45 -23.01 -9.94 15.76
C SER A 45 -22.98 -8.52 15.20
N THR A 46 -23.19 -7.53 16.06
CA THR A 46 -22.94 -6.13 15.74
C THR A 46 -21.43 -5.92 15.66
N GLN A 47 -20.86 -6.13 14.48
CA GLN A 47 -19.52 -5.62 14.19
C GLN A 47 -19.60 -4.09 14.14
N GLU A 48 -18.74 -3.42 14.92
CA GLU A 48 -18.62 -1.96 14.86
C GLU A 48 -18.12 -1.52 13.47
N PRO A 49 -18.57 -0.38 12.95
CA PRO A 49 -18.13 0.10 11.64
C PRO A 49 -16.63 0.40 11.65
N LEU A 50 -15.93 -0.12 10.65
CA LEU A 50 -14.49 0.11 10.48
C LEU A 50 -14.15 1.61 10.37
N SER A 51 -13.05 1.99 11.00
CA SER A 51 -12.40 3.29 10.83
C SER A 51 -11.83 3.45 9.42
N GLU A 52 -11.44 4.68 9.05
CA GLU A 52 -10.93 4.97 7.72
C GLU A 52 -9.62 4.23 7.41
N LEU A 53 -8.73 4.09 8.39
CA LEU A 53 -7.48 3.35 8.22
C LEU A 53 -7.72 1.86 8.07
N GLU A 54 -8.63 1.27 8.87
CA GLU A 54 -8.99 -0.14 8.74
C GLU A 54 -9.59 -0.42 7.36
N LYS A 55 -10.51 0.43 6.88
CA LYS A 55 -11.05 0.34 5.52
C LYS A 55 -9.96 0.44 4.45
N ALA A 56 -9.00 1.33 4.62
CA ALA A 56 -7.90 1.46 3.67
C ALA A 56 -6.99 0.21 3.66
N MET A 57 -6.73 -0.39 4.82
CA MET A 57 -5.99 -1.64 4.93
C MET A 57 -6.73 -2.80 4.25
N ASP A 58 -8.03 -2.92 4.48
CA ASP A 58 -8.87 -3.93 3.82
C ASP A 58 -8.85 -3.75 2.30
N VAL A 59 -8.95 -2.50 1.80
CA VAL A 59 -8.85 -2.22 0.36
C VAL A 59 -7.49 -2.63 -0.21
N ILE A 60 -6.39 -2.40 0.51
CA ILE A 60 -5.05 -2.84 0.05
C ILE A 60 -4.99 -4.37 -0.06
N ILE A 61 -5.52 -5.07 0.94
CA ILE A 61 -5.58 -6.55 0.97
C ILE A 61 -6.44 -7.09 -0.17
N ASP A 62 -7.64 -6.53 -0.35
CA ASP A 62 -8.58 -6.93 -1.39
C ASP A 62 -8.00 -6.71 -2.79
N VAL A 63 -7.37 -5.56 -3.01
CA VAL A 63 -6.68 -5.25 -4.27
C VAL A 63 -5.58 -6.27 -4.53
N PHE A 64 -4.73 -6.59 -3.55
CA PHE A 64 -3.70 -7.61 -3.72
C PHE A 64 -4.29 -8.96 -4.18
N HIS A 65 -5.31 -9.45 -3.47
CA HIS A 65 -5.97 -10.71 -3.81
C HIS A 65 -6.77 -10.69 -5.11
N GLN A 66 -7.24 -9.54 -5.55
CA GLN A 66 -7.85 -9.40 -6.88
C GLN A 66 -6.84 -9.76 -7.99
N TYR A 67 -5.55 -9.51 -7.77
CA TYR A 67 -4.49 -9.84 -8.73
C TYR A 67 -3.84 -11.18 -8.45
N SER A 68 -3.45 -11.52 -7.22
CA SER A 68 -2.71 -12.77 -6.90
C SER A 68 -3.49 -14.06 -7.08
N ARG A 69 -4.80 -13.98 -7.36
CA ARG A 69 -5.68 -15.14 -7.59
C ARG A 69 -5.89 -15.44 -9.08
N GLN A 70 -5.18 -14.77 -10.00
CA GLN A 70 -5.39 -14.94 -11.44
C GLN A 70 -4.57 -16.11 -12.00
N GLU A 71 -3.35 -16.30 -11.52
CA GLU A 71 -2.44 -17.37 -11.92
C GLU A 71 -1.49 -17.78 -10.76
N GLY A 72 -0.83 -18.93 -10.88
CA GLY A 72 0.15 -19.37 -9.89
C GLY A 72 -0.43 -19.59 -8.48
N HIS A 73 0.28 -19.07 -7.47
CA HIS A 73 -0.07 -19.22 -6.06
C HIS A 73 -0.96 -18.07 -5.59
N ARG A 74 -2.09 -18.40 -4.93
CA ARG A 74 -3.20 -17.48 -4.60
C ARG A 74 -2.88 -16.35 -3.62
N ASP A 75 -1.69 -16.37 -3.04
CA ASP A 75 -1.23 -15.45 -2.00
C ASP A 75 0.12 -14.80 -2.34
N THR A 76 0.48 -14.81 -3.62
CA THR A 76 1.68 -14.16 -4.15
C THR A 76 1.38 -13.67 -5.55
N LEU A 77 2.01 -12.59 -5.99
CA LEU A 77 1.89 -12.13 -7.36
C LEU A 77 2.98 -12.76 -8.22
N THR A 78 2.59 -13.30 -9.37
CA THR A 78 3.54 -13.50 -10.46
C THR A 78 3.98 -12.15 -11.02
N LYS A 79 5.02 -12.16 -11.84
CA LYS A 79 5.45 -10.97 -12.58
C LYS A 79 4.33 -10.35 -13.44
N ASN A 80 3.47 -11.15 -14.06
CA ASN A 80 2.39 -10.62 -14.89
C ASN A 80 1.29 -9.97 -14.03
N GLU A 81 0.96 -10.59 -12.89
CA GLU A 81 -0.02 -10.04 -11.95
C GLU A 81 0.50 -8.74 -11.32
N LEU A 82 1.77 -8.67 -10.93
CA LEU A 82 2.42 -7.44 -10.46
C LEU A 82 2.34 -6.33 -11.51
N LYS A 83 2.64 -6.65 -12.77
CA LYS A 83 2.53 -5.70 -13.87
C LYS A 83 1.12 -5.15 -13.99
N LEU A 84 0.11 -6.02 -13.95
CA LEU A 84 -1.29 -5.61 -14.08
C LEU A 84 -1.74 -4.75 -12.90
N LEU A 85 -1.34 -5.11 -11.68
CA LEU A 85 -1.58 -4.30 -10.47
C LEU A 85 -1.02 -2.88 -10.65
N ILE A 86 0.25 -2.75 -11.05
CA ILE A 86 0.90 -1.45 -11.27
C ILE A 86 0.15 -0.65 -12.35
N GLU A 87 -0.18 -1.28 -13.47
CA GLU A 87 -0.85 -0.60 -14.59
C GLU A 87 -2.27 -0.13 -14.24
N LYS A 88 -2.99 -0.85 -13.39
CA LYS A 88 -4.40 -0.58 -13.08
C LYS A 88 -4.62 0.23 -11.81
N GLN A 89 -3.84 -0.03 -10.77
CA GLN A 89 -4.03 0.57 -9.44
C GLN A 89 -3.08 1.74 -9.20
N LEU A 90 -1.89 1.71 -9.83
CA LEU A 90 -0.87 2.75 -9.68
C LEU A 90 -0.65 3.55 -10.97
N ALA A 91 -1.65 3.60 -11.85
CA ALA A 91 -1.54 4.17 -13.20
C ALA A 91 -1.05 5.63 -13.23
N ASN A 92 -1.42 6.43 -12.22
CA ASN A 92 -1.04 7.84 -12.13
C ASN A 92 0.36 8.04 -11.53
N TYR A 93 0.70 7.24 -10.52
CA TYR A 93 2.00 7.29 -9.84
C TYR A 93 3.13 6.68 -10.68
N LEU A 94 2.83 5.58 -11.37
CA LEU A 94 3.78 4.78 -12.13
C LEU A 94 3.50 4.80 -13.64
N LYS A 95 2.95 5.90 -14.16
CA LYS A 95 2.55 6.06 -15.57
C LYS A 95 3.65 5.74 -16.61
N HIS A 96 4.91 5.86 -16.22
CA HIS A 96 6.09 5.61 -17.06
C HIS A 96 6.64 4.18 -16.91
N VAL A 97 6.19 3.43 -15.91
CA VAL A 97 6.58 2.05 -15.64
C VAL A 97 5.67 1.13 -16.46
N LYS A 98 6.00 0.93 -17.73
CA LYS A 98 5.18 0.11 -18.64
C LYS A 98 5.98 -0.88 -19.48
N ASN A 99 7.29 -0.67 -19.59
CA ASN A 99 8.13 -1.55 -20.38
C ASN A 99 8.54 -2.78 -19.54
N LYS A 100 8.85 -3.88 -20.22
CA LYS A 100 9.22 -5.16 -19.59
C LYS A 100 10.44 -5.04 -18.68
N ALA A 101 11.45 -4.27 -19.09
CA ALA A 101 12.72 -4.12 -18.36
C ALA A 101 12.52 -3.43 -16.99
N THR A 102 11.70 -2.39 -16.91
CA THR A 102 11.41 -1.71 -15.64
C THR A 102 10.58 -2.59 -14.71
N ILE A 103 9.66 -3.39 -15.24
CA ILE A 103 8.93 -4.38 -14.42
C ILE A 103 9.88 -5.48 -13.91
N ASP A 104 10.82 -5.93 -14.73
CA ASP A 104 11.86 -6.88 -14.31
C ASP A 104 12.71 -6.34 -13.15
N GLU A 105 13.12 -5.07 -13.23
CA GLU A 105 13.86 -4.40 -12.16
C GLU A 105 13.03 -4.27 -10.89
N ILE A 106 11.77 -3.83 -11.00
CA ILE A 106 10.87 -3.74 -9.84
C ILE A 106 10.65 -5.10 -9.20
N MET A 107 10.40 -6.15 -9.99
CA MET A 107 10.24 -7.52 -9.48
C MET A 107 11.48 -7.92 -8.69
N LYS A 108 12.67 -7.73 -9.25
CA LYS A 108 13.94 -8.07 -8.61
C LYS A 108 14.18 -7.28 -7.31
N ASP A 109 13.75 -6.03 -7.26
CA ASP A 109 13.92 -5.16 -6.10
C ASP A 109 12.92 -5.45 -4.97
N LEU A 110 11.78 -6.07 -5.30
CA LEU A 110 10.73 -6.47 -4.36
C LEU A 110 10.88 -7.92 -3.90
N ASP A 111 11.34 -8.83 -4.76
CA ASP A 111 11.59 -10.25 -4.49
C ASP A 111 12.84 -10.42 -3.60
N VAL A 112 12.65 -10.18 -2.31
CA VAL A 112 13.73 -10.19 -1.30
C VAL A 112 14.14 -11.63 -1.01
N ASN A 113 13.17 -12.54 -0.96
CA ASN A 113 13.40 -13.94 -0.65
C ASN A 113 13.93 -14.75 -1.87
N LYS A 114 13.85 -14.19 -3.09
CA LYS A 114 14.32 -14.75 -4.36
C LYS A 114 13.58 -16.02 -4.77
N ASP A 115 12.27 -16.05 -4.54
CA ASP A 115 11.40 -17.16 -4.93
C ASP A 115 10.67 -16.93 -6.27
N GLU A 116 10.99 -15.84 -6.96
CA GLU A 116 10.41 -15.42 -8.24
C GLU A 116 8.90 -15.10 -8.17
N GLN A 117 8.36 -14.89 -6.97
CA GLN A 117 7.01 -14.44 -6.70
C GLN A 117 7.05 -13.24 -5.73
N ILE A 118 5.98 -12.46 -5.67
CA ILE A 118 5.90 -11.32 -4.75
C ILE A 118 4.85 -11.60 -3.68
N SER A 119 5.27 -11.78 -2.45
CA SER A 119 4.38 -11.91 -1.31
C SER A 119 3.63 -10.61 -0.97
N PHE A 120 2.63 -10.69 -0.10
CA PHE A 120 1.94 -9.49 0.40
C PHE A 120 2.91 -8.51 1.08
N CYS A 121 3.80 -9.02 1.94
CA CYS A 121 4.81 -8.21 2.62
C CYS A 121 5.75 -7.50 1.63
N GLU A 122 6.17 -8.18 0.56
CA GLU A 122 7.00 -7.56 -0.49
C GLU A 122 6.21 -6.54 -1.32
N THR A 123 4.91 -6.76 -1.53
CA THR A 123 4.02 -5.74 -2.14
C THR A 123 3.91 -4.49 -1.26
N MET A 124 3.87 -4.64 0.07
CA MET A 124 3.85 -3.50 0.98
C MET A 124 5.11 -2.64 0.88
N LEU A 125 6.26 -3.21 0.52
CA LEU A 125 7.47 -2.42 0.24
C LEU A 125 7.27 -1.45 -0.94
N LEU A 126 6.60 -1.88 -2.01
CA LEU A 126 6.25 -1.02 -3.14
C LEU A 126 5.33 0.13 -2.69
N ILE A 127 4.29 -0.20 -1.91
CA ILE A 127 3.30 0.78 -1.43
C ILE A 127 3.98 1.83 -0.54
N VAL A 128 4.86 1.42 0.38
CA VAL A 128 5.64 2.33 1.22
C VAL A 128 6.49 3.27 0.35
N ARG A 129 7.27 2.72 -0.60
CA ARG A 129 8.14 3.53 -1.48
C ARG A 129 7.34 4.56 -2.29
N VAL A 130 6.23 4.16 -2.89
CA VAL A 130 5.36 5.07 -3.67
C VAL A 130 4.73 6.14 -2.77
N THR A 131 4.30 5.77 -1.56
CA THR A 131 3.67 6.71 -0.61
C THR A 131 4.65 7.75 -0.11
N VAL A 132 5.87 7.35 0.27
CA VAL A 132 6.94 8.27 0.70
C VAL A 132 7.33 9.22 -0.45
N ALA A 133 7.59 8.69 -1.65
CA ALA A 133 7.93 9.52 -2.81
C ALA A 133 6.80 10.51 -3.18
N THR A 134 5.53 10.09 -3.03
CA THR A 134 4.38 10.96 -3.27
C THR A 134 4.30 12.07 -2.22
N HIS A 135 4.52 11.75 -0.95
CA HIS A 135 4.52 12.73 0.13
C HIS A 135 5.62 13.78 -0.09
N GLU A 136 6.85 13.36 -0.41
CA GLU A 136 7.95 14.28 -0.75
C GLU A 136 7.61 15.20 -1.92
N HIS A 137 7.03 14.65 -3.00
CA HIS A 137 6.62 15.45 -4.15
C HIS A 137 5.56 16.51 -3.81
N LEU A 138 4.63 16.21 -2.90
CA LEU A 138 3.61 17.18 -2.46
C LEU A 138 4.24 18.37 -1.72
N HIS A 139 5.21 18.13 -0.83
CA HIS A 139 5.94 19.21 -0.15
C HIS A 139 6.68 20.11 -1.15
N ASP A 140 7.34 19.52 -2.16
CA ASP A 140 8.04 20.28 -3.20
C ASP A 140 7.09 21.21 -3.99
N VAL A 141 5.88 20.73 -4.29
CA VAL A 141 4.88 21.50 -5.03
C VAL A 141 4.34 22.67 -4.20
N GLU A 142 4.07 22.45 -2.91
CA GLU A 142 3.62 23.50 -2.00
C GLU A 142 4.67 24.61 -1.84
N ASP A 143 5.94 24.24 -1.67
CA ASP A 143 7.06 25.17 -1.57
C ASP A 143 7.24 26.02 -2.83
N GLN A 144 7.07 25.42 -4.01
CA GLN A 144 7.14 26.15 -5.29
C GLN A 144 5.99 27.14 -5.46
N GLN A 145 4.77 26.77 -5.06
CA GLN A 145 3.62 27.67 -5.12
C GLN A 145 3.78 28.87 -4.19
N GLN A 146 4.30 28.66 -2.98
CA GLN A 146 4.57 29.76 -2.05
C GLN A 146 5.63 30.73 -2.58
N LYS A 147 6.71 30.22 -3.20
CA LYS A 147 7.76 31.07 -3.81
C LYS A 147 7.21 31.91 -4.97
N GLN A 148 6.35 31.36 -5.81
CA GLN A 148 5.71 32.09 -6.92
C GLN A 148 4.76 33.19 -6.43
N GLN A 149 3.99 32.95 -5.36
CA GLN A 149 3.11 33.97 -4.77
C GLN A 149 3.89 35.16 -4.18
N HIS A 150 5.05 34.91 -3.54
CA HIS A 150 5.90 35.97 -2.99
C HIS A 150 6.56 36.82 -4.09
N GLN A 151 6.98 36.21 -5.22
CA GLN A 151 7.51 36.98 -6.36
C GLN A 151 6.45 37.88 -7.02
N HIS A 152 5.22 37.38 -7.21
CA HIS A 152 4.14 38.18 -7.80
C HIS A 152 3.75 39.39 -6.93
N LYS A 153 3.83 39.28 -5.60
CA LYS A 153 3.58 40.42 -4.69
C LYS A 153 4.67 41.49 -4.79
N HIS A 154 5.94 41.12 -4.93
CA HIS A 154 7.02 42.11 -5.08
C HIS A 154 6.99 42.87 -6.40
N GLN A 155 6.47 42.25 -7.48
CA GLN A 155 6.41 42.88 -8.79
C GLN A 155 5.26 43.90 -8.94
N HIS A 156 4.28 43.90 -8.03
CA HIS A 156 3.18 44.88 -8.01
C HIS A 156 3.45 46.09 -7.08
N GLN A 157 4.60 46.13 -6.40
CA GLN A 157 4.97 47.20 -5.47
C GLN A 157 6.04 48.17 -6.01
N HIS A 158 6.37 48.08 -7.30
CA HIS A 158 7.26 49.01 -8.00
C HIS A 158 6.58 49.66 -9.20
#